data_AF-A0ABD1M1F9-F1
#
_entry.id   AF-A0ABD1M1F9-F1
#
_cell.length_a   1.000
_cell.length_b   1.000
_cell.length_c   1.000
_cell.angle_alpha   90.00
_cell.angle_beta   90.00
_cell.angle_gamma   90.00
#
_symmetry.space_group_name_H-M   'P 1'
#
loop_
_entity.id
_entity.type
_entity.pdbx_description
1 polymer ?
#
loop_
_entity_poly.entity_id
_entity_poly.type
_entity_poly.pdbx_seq_one_letter_code
_entity_poly.pdbx_strand_id
1 'polypeptide(L)'
;MIFYKAQGLSVGSSLVEEDKLDLATSLLAKAKAKGVSLLLPSDVVIADKFASDANSKVVPSSAIPDGWMGLDIGPDSVKSFSQALDTTK
;
A
#
# COMPACT_ATOMS: atom_id res chain seq x y z
N MET A 1 -3.40 0.20 2.50
CA MET A 1 -3.73 -1.24 2.45
C MET A 1 -5.02 -1.55 1.71
N ILE A 2 -6.10 -0.78 1.92
CA ILE A 2 -7.40 -1.01 1.27
C ILE A 2 -7.37 -1.08 -0.28
N PHE A 3 -6.56 -0.26 -0.96
CA PHE A 3 -6.41 -0.34 -2.42
C PHE A 3 -5.76 -1.64 -2.91
N TYR A 4 -4.88 -2.25 -2.12
CA TYR A 4 -4.29 -3.55 -2.46
C TYR A 4 -5.30 -4.68 -2.21
N LYS A 5 -6.05 -4.60 -1.11
CA LYS A 5 -7.15 -5.51 -0.83
C LYS A 5 -8.22 -5.45 -1.93
N ALA A 6 -8.55 -4.26 -2.42
CA ALA A 6 -9.46 -4.04 -3.55
C ALA A 6 -8.94 -4.63 -4.87
N GLN A 7 -7.62 -4.76 -5.02
CA GLN A 7 -6.97 -5.46 -6.14
C GLN A 7 -6.84 -6.97 -5.92
N GLY A 8 -7.35 -7.50 -4.80
CA GLY A 8 -7.27 -8.93 -4.45
C GLY A 8 -5.95 -9.38 -3.83
N LEU A 9 -5.08 -8.44 -3.43
CA LEU A 9 -3.80 -8.76 -2.80
C LEU A 9 -3.96 -9.05 -1.29
N SER A 10 -3.11 -9.92 -0.75
CA SER A 10 -3.03 -10.12 0.69
C SER A 10 -2.37 -8.93 1.36
N VAL A 11 -2.95 -8.48 2.47
CA VAL A 11 -2.42 -7.37 3.29
C VAL A 11 -2.11 -7.82 4.72
N GLY A 12 -2.04 -9.13 4.95
CA GLY A 12 -1.81 -9.73 6.26
C GLY A 12 -2.81 -9.23 7.31
N SER A 13 -2.29 -8.86 8.47
CA SER A 13 -3.07 -8.29 9.59
C SER A 13 -3.13 -6.76 9.56
N SER A 14 -2.83 -6.15 8.41
CA SER A 14 -2.92 -4.69 8.27
C SER A 14 -4.35 -4.21 8.41
N LEU A 15 -4.52 -2.99 8.92
CA LEU A 15 -5.83 -2.37 9.06
C LEU A 15 -6.48 -2.16 7.68
N VAL A 16 -7.68 -2.71 7.51
CA VAL A 16 -8.53 -2.52 6.33
C VAL A 16 -9.91 -2.11 6.80
N GLU A 17 -10.39 -0.98 6.29
CA GLU A 17 -11.78 -0.54 6.45
C GLU A 17 -12.64 -1.25 5.38
N GLU A 18 -13.21 -2.41 5.70
CA GLU A 18 -13.93 -3.24 4.73
C GLU A 18 -15.14 -2.53 4.09
N ASP A 19 -15.78 -1.62 4.83
CA ASP A 19 -16.88 -0.76 4.37
C ASP A 19 -16.48 0.21 3.25
N LYS A 20 -15.18 0.48 3.09
CA LYS A 20 -14.64 1.37 2.05
C LYS A 20 -14.05 0.61 0.86
N LEU A 21 -14.15 -0.72 0.83
CA LEU A 21 -13.56 -1.52 -0.24
C LEU A 21 -14.18 -1.20 -1.61
N ASP A 22 -15.50 -1.06 -1.66
CA ASP A 22 -16.23 -0.67 -2.89
C ASP A 22 -15.84 0.73 -3.38
N LEU A 23 -15.60 1.65 -2.43
CA LEU A 23 -15.12 2.99 -2.75
C LEU A 23 -13.71 2.94 -3.35
N ALA A 24 -12.79 2.17 -2.75
CA ALA A 24 -11.44 2.00 -3.26
C ALA A 24 -11.42 1.41 -4.68
N THR A 25 -12.22 0.37 -4.92
CA THR A 25 -12.40 -0.24 -6.26
C THR A 25 -12.94 0.78 -7.27
N SER A 26 -13.95 1.56 -6.88
CA SER A 26 -14.52 2.61 -7.73
C SER A 26 -13.52 3.71 -8.05
N LEU A 27 -12.65 4.09 -7.10
CA LEU A 27 -11.59 5.08 -7.31
C LEU A 27 -10.52 4.57 -8.28
N LEU A 28 -10.11 3.30 -8.16
CA LEU A 28 -9.19 2.66 -9.11
C LEU A 28 -9.76 2.67 -10.53
N ALA A 29 -11.03 2.31 -10.69
CA ALA A 29 -11.72 2.33 -11.98
C ALA A 29 -11.82 3.76 -12.54
N LYS A 30 -12.16 4.75 -11.72
CA LYS A 30 -12.24 6.16 -12.13
C LYS A 30 -10.87 6.72 -12.55
N ALA A 31 -9.80 6.40 -11.82
CA ALA A 31 -8.45 6.82 -12.16
C ALA A 31 -8.06 6.27 -13.54
N LYS A 32 -8.29 4.97 -13.77
CA LYS A 32 -8.06 4.32 -15.06
C LYS A 32 -8.88 4.95 -16.19
N ALA A 33 -10.16 5.21 -15.95
CA ALA A 33 -11.06 5.82 -16.95
C ALA A 33 -10.66 7.26 -17.30
N LYS A 34 -10.11 8.02 -16.34
CA LYS A 34 -9.62 9.38 -16.56
C LYS A 34 -8.17 9.45 -17.04
N GLY A 35 -7.49 8.32 -17.21
CA GLY A 35 -6.06 8.29 -17.55
C GLY A 35 -5.16 8.86 -16.46
N VAL A 36 -5.63 8.91 -15.20
CA VAL A 36 -4.86 9.39 -14.06
C VAL A 36 -4.00 8.25 -13.55
N SER A 37 -2.69 8.51 -13.43
CA SER A 37 -1.76 7.57 -12.82
C SER A 37 -1.94 7.58 -11.30
N LEU A 38 -2.59 6.55 -10.76
CA LEU A 38 -2.67 6.35 -9.31
C LEU A 38 -1.41 5.60 -8.85
N LEU A 39 -0.48 6.33 -8.24
CA LEU A 39 0.73 5.77 -7.66
C LEU A 39 0.40 5.08 -6.34
N LEU A 40 0.69 3.77 -6.28
CA LEU A 40 0.60 2.96 -5.07
C LEU A 40 2.00 2.46 -4.71
N PRO A 41 2.34 2.36 -3.40
CA PRO A 41 3.62 1.79 -2.97
C PRO A 41 3.91 0.39 -3.57
N SER A 42 5.10 0.18 -4.11
CA SER A 42 5.59 -1.12 -4.58
C SER A 42 6.05 -2.03 -3.45
N ASP A 43 6.58 -1.44 -2.39
CA ASP A 43 7.14 -2.08 -1.20
C ASP A 43 6.65 -1.38 0.08
N VAL A 44 6.61 -2.14 1.16
CA VAL A 44 6.10 -1.70 2.45
C VAL A 44 6.99 -2.21 3.57
N VAL A 45 7.14 -1.38 4.60
CA VAL A 45 7.71 -1.77 5.88
C VAL A 45 6.61 -2.45 6.69
N ILE A 46 6.82 -3.71 7.02
CA ILE A 46 5.90 -4.51 7.83
C ILE A 46 6.49 -4.77 9.21
N ALA A 47 5.62 -4.90 10.20
CA ALA A 47 5.96 -5.32 11.55
C ALA A 47 5.05 -6.44 12.04
N ASP A 48 5.52 -7.23 13.00
CA ASP A 48 4.74 -8.29 13.66
C ASP A 48 3.79 -7.74 14.74
N LYS A 49 4.08 -6.55 15.29
CA LYS A 49 3.24 -5.85 16.27
C LYS A 49 3.41 -4.33 16.19
N PHE A 50 2.44 -3.59 16.72
CA PHE A 50 2.54 -2.14 16.89
C PHE A 50 3.26 -1.79 18.20
N ALA A 51 4.59 -1.92 18.21
CA ALA A 51 5.43 -1.60 19.36
C ALA A 51 6.83 -1.17 18.91
N SER A 52 7.56 -0.46 19.77
CA SER A 52 8.93 -0.01 19.48
C SER A 52 9.95 -1.16 19.38
N ASP A 53 9.64 -2.31 19.97
CA ASP A 53 10.45 -3.54 19.97
C ASP A 53 9.96 -4.57 18.94
N ALA A 54 9.08 -4.17 18.03
CA ALA A 54 8.55 -5.04 16.99
C ALA A 54 9.64 -5.48 16.02
N ASN A 55 9.54 -6.71 15.52
CA ASN A 55 10.35 -7.14 14.39
C ASN A 55 9.83 -6.45 13.14
N SER A 56 10.71 -5.80 12.38
CA SER A 56 10.35 -5.13 11.13
C SER A 56 11.16 -5.66 9.96
N LYS A 57 10.56 -5.61 8.77
CA LYS A 57 11.23 -5.91 7.49
C LYS A 57 10.53 -5.21 6.35
N VAL A 58 11.23 -5.06 5.24
CA VAL A 58 10.67 -4.56 3.99
C VAL A 58 10.26 -5.74 3.13
N VAL A 59 9.04 -5.73 2.62
CA VAL A 59 8.54 -6.72 1.66
C VAL A 59 7.79 -6.03 0.52
N PRO A 60 7.66 -6.68 -0.64
CA PRO A 60 6.74 -6.22 -1.68
C PRO A 60 5.32 -6.08 -1.14
N SER A 61 4.59 -5.05 -1.57
CA SER A 61 3.19 -4.80 -1.15
C SER A 61 2.23 -5.95 -1.51
N SER A 62 2.61 -6.80 -2.46
CA SER A 62 1.87 -8.00 -2.88
C SER A 62 2.17 -9.25 -2.06
N ALA A 63 3.17 -9.20 -1.17
CA ALA A 63 3.72 -10.36 -0.47
C ALA A 63 3.82 -10.13 1.05
N ILE A 64 2.83 -9.43 1.63
CA ILE A 64 2.74 -9.23 3.08
C ILE A 64 2.35 -10.57 3.73
N PRO A 65 3.19 -11.14 4.63
CA PRO A 65 2.87 -12.38 5.31
C PRO A 65 1.70 -12.22 6.29
N ASP A 66 0.97 -13.30 6.53
CA ASP A 66 -0.09 -13.34 7.55
C ASP A 66 0.48 -13.07 8.95
N GLY A 67 -0.27 -12.34 9.79
CA GLY A 67 0.17 -11.91 11.11
C GLY A 67 1.08 -10.68 11.11
N TRP A 68 1.53 -10.21 9.94
CA TRP A 68 2.30 -8.97 9.80
C TRP A 68 1.40 -7.85 9.30
N MET A 69 1.71 -6.63 9.73
CA MET A 69 0.99 -5.42 9.34
C MET A 69 1.94 -4.43 8.68
N GLY A 70 1.54 -3.87 7.55
CA GLY A 70 2.26 -2.77 6.92
C GLY A 70 2.03 -1.47 7.68
N LEU A 71 3.12 -0.87 8.15
CA LEU A 71 3.11 0.35 8.97
C LEU A 71 3.66 1.56 8.23
N ASP A 72 4.55 1.35 7.24
CA ASP A 72 5.13 2.42 6.45
C ASP A 72 5.38 1.97 5.01
N ILE A 73 5.66 2.91 4.12
CA ILE A 73 6.07 2.64 2.74
C ILE A 73 7.56 2.28 2.71
N GLY A 74 7.92 1.36 1.81
CA GLY A 74 9.31 0.95 1.67
C GLY A 74 10.14 1.95 0.84
N PRO A 75 11.48 1.81 0.87
CA PRO A 75 12.40 2.73 0.20
C PRO A 75 12.20 2.83 -1.33
N ASP A 76 11.77 1.77 -2.01
CA ASP A 76 11.55 1.82 -3.46
C ASP A 76 10.33 2.66 -3.82
N SER A 77 9.29 2.59 -2.99
CA SER A 77 8.09 3.41 -3.07
C SER A 77 8.41 4.87 -2.80
N VAL A 78 9.19 5.14 -1.75
CA VAL A 78 9.66 6.51 -1.43
C VAL A 78 10.37 7.09 -2.65
N LYS A 79 11.31 6.35 -3.25
CA LYS A 79 12.06 6.80 -4.43
C LYS A 79 11.14 7.10 -5.61
N SER A 80 10.19 6.22 -5.89
CA SER A 80 9.22 6.39 -6.99
C SER A 80 8.32 7.60 -6.76
N PHE A 81 7.91 7.84 -5.51
CA PHE A 81 7.06 8.98 -5.15
C PHE A 81 7.83 10.28 -5.20
N SER A 82 9.06 10.32 -4.69
CA SER A 82 9.95 11.49 -4.82
C SER A 82 10.16 11.86 -6.29
N GLN A 83 10.42 10.88 -7.16
CA GLN A 83 10.56 11.14 -8.60
C GLN A 83 9.29 11.70 -9.22
N ALA A 84 8.12 11.14 -8.89
CA ALA A 84 6.85 11.66 -9.38
C ALA A 84 6.60 13.11 -8.93
N LEU A 85 6.89 13.41 -7.66
CA LEU A 85 6.77 14.76 -7.10
C LEU A 85 7.75 15.73 -7.78
N ASP A 86 9.00 15.34 -8.00
CA ASP A 86 10.01 16.17 -8.68
C ASP A 86 9.61 16.50 -10.14
N THR A 87 8.87 15.60 -10.80
CA THR A 87 8.35 15.83 -12.16
C THR A 87 7.06 16.63 -12.21
N THR A 88 6.47 16.94 -11.05
CA THR A 88 5.24 17.73 -10.96
C THR A 88 5.60 19.21 -11.00
N LYS A 89 5.15 19.91 -12.06
CA LYS A 89 5.34 21.36 -12.25
C LYS A 89 4.32 22.19 -11.50
#